data_AF-A0A9X4KE33-F1
#
_entry.id   AF-A0A9X4KE33-F1
#
_cell.length_a   1.000
_cell.length_b   1.000
_cell.length_c   1.000
_cell.angle_alpha   90.00
_cell.angle_beta   90.00
_cell.angle_gamma   90.00
#
_symmetry.space_group_name_H-M   'P 1'
#
loop_
_entity.id
_entity.type
_entity.pdbx_description
1 polymer ?
#
loop_
_entity_poly.entity_id
_entity_poly.type
_entity_poly.pdbx_seq_one_letter_code
_entity_poly.pdbx_strand_id
1 'polypeptide(L)'
;MNEPIKVPMNEPLNDRPSGRMKQAASGNQPDWANLAVLERNAEPPRADLIPYGGTGDAMAGERESSPYFLLLNGTWRFRYFESPSAVPGECEGTDYADDSWDLLPVPSNWQMHGYGAPHYSSCPYPFPIDPPACAGE
;
A
#
# COMPACT_ATOMS: atom_id res chain seq x y z
N MET A 1 43.01 -2.88 -13.30
CA MET A 1 42.77 -2.08 -14.51
C MET A 1 41.26 -1.99 -14.68
N ASN A 2 40.64 -0.94 -14.12
CA ASN A 2 39.23 -0.65 -14.32
C ASN A 2 39.14 0.46 -15.36
N GLU A 3 38.68 0.13 -16.56
CA GLU A 3 38.26 1.12 -17.54
C GLU A 3 36.86 1.62 -17.16
N PRO A 4 36.58 2.93 -17.17
CA PRO A 4 35.26 3.45 -16.88
C PRO A 4 34.29 3.16 -18.04
N ILE A 5 33.12 2.61 -17.70
CA ILE A 5 32.01 2.38 -18.63
C ILE A 5 31.51 3.75 -19.13
N LYS A 6 31.68 4.02 -20.43
CA LYS A 6 31.08 5.19 -21.08
C LYS A 6 29.58 4.94 -21.29
N VAL A 7 28.73 5.67 -20.57
CA VAL A 7 27.30 5.75 -20.87
C VAL A 7 27.12 6.82 -21.96
N PRO A 8 26.55 6.50 -23.14
CA PRO A 8 26.28 7.50 -24.15
C PRO A 8 25.20 8.46 -23.66
N MET A 9 25.55 9.75 -23.70
CA MET A 9 24.71 10.87 -23.29
C MET A 9 23.86 11.29 -24.50
N ASN A 10 22.54 11.38 -24.28
CA ASN A 10 21.51 12.01 -25.12
C ASN A 10 21.08 11.26 -26.41
N GLU A 11 20.03 10.44 -26.29
CA GLU A 11 19.06 10.25 -27.38
C GLU A 11 17.90 11.24 -27.22
N PRO A 12 17.47 11.94 -28.28
CA PRO A 12 16.40 12.94 -28.21
C PRO A 12 15.03 12.32 -27.96
N LEU A 13 14.31 12.90 -26.99
CA LEU A 13 13.02 12.48 -26.46
C LEU A 13 11.84 12.78 -27.41
N ASN A 14 11.84 12.32 -28.66
CA ASN A 14 10.80 12.75 -29.62
C ASN A 14 10.05 11.68 -30.43
N ASP A 15 10.13 10.39 -30.09
CA ASP A 15 9.34 9.34 -30.76
C ASP A 15 8.58 8.42 -29.77
N ARG A 16 7.81 9.02 -28.85
CA ARG A 16 6.78 8.25 -28.12
C ARG A 16 5.49 8.26 -28.95
N PRO A 17 4.99 7.11 -29.45
CA PRO A 17 3.71 7.09 -30.13
C PRO A 17 2.64 7.62 -29.17
N SER A 18 1.83 8.57 -29.66
CA SER A 18 0.66 9.10 -28.97
C SER A 18 -0.32 7.96 -28.71
N GLY A 19 -0.15 7.30 -27.57
CA GLY A 19 -1.03 6.28 -27.05
C GLY A 19 -2.33 6.94 -26.65
N ARG A 20 -3.28 7.00 -27.59
CA ARG A 20 -4.68 7.29 -27.32
C ARG A 20 -5.13 6.48 -26.12
N MET A 21 -5.46 7.14 -25.00
CA MET A 21 -6.09 6.49 -23.85
C MET A 21 -7.32 5.74 -24.37
N LYS A 22 -7.27 4.41 -24.37
CA LYS A 22 -8.46 3.60 -24.62
C LYS A 22 -9.37 3.85 -23.42
N GLN A 23 -10.56 4.37 -23.69
CA GLN A 23 -11.59 4.56 -22.69
C GLN A 23 -11.90 3.19 -22.07
N ALA A 24 -11.59 3.01 -20.78
CA ALA A 24 -11.85 1.76 -20.08
C ALA A 24 -13.35 1.47 -20.08
N ALA A 25 -13.70 0.26 -20.53
CA ALA A 25 -15.07 -0.23 -20.56
C ALA A 25 -15.63 -0.35 -19.13
N SER A 26 -16.87 0.11 -18.93
CA SER A 26 -17.61 -0.05 -17.68
C SER A 26 -18.06 -1.51 -17.53
N GLY A 27 -17.35 -2.29 -16.72
CA GLY A 27 -17.77 -3.65 -16.34
C GLY A 27 -16.75 -4.38 -15.45
N ASN A 28 -17.07 -4.49 -14.16
CA ASN A 28 -16.50 -5.43 -13.18
C ASN A 28 -14.96 -5.41 -12.94
N GLN A 29 -14.36 -4.22 -12.86
CA GLN A 29 -12.96 -4.06 -12.45
C GLN A 29 -12.84 -3.96 -10.92
N PRO A 30 -11.81 -4.56 -10.28
CA PRO A 30 -11.59 -4.37 -8.85
C PRO A 30 -11.23 -2.92 -8.51
N ASP A 31 -11.57 -2.49 -7.30
CA ASP A 31 -11.40 -1.10 -6.86
C ASP A 31 -9.94 -0.62 -6.97
N TRP A 32 -8.96 -1.50 -6.70
CA TRP A 32 -7.54 -1.17 -6.79
C TRP A 32 -7.02 -0.88 -8.21
N ALA A 33 -7.80 -1.22 -9.25
CA ALA A 33 -7.49 -0.87 -10.64
C ALA A 33 -8.48 0.15 -11.23
N ASN A 34 -9.42 0.70 -10.44
CA ASN A 34 -10.44 1.62 -10.90
C ASN A 34 -10.20 3.05 -10.38
N LEU A 35 -9.66 3.93 -11.22
CA LEU A 35 -9.35 5.32 -10.87
C LEU A 35 -10.59 6.18 -10.51
N ALA A 36 -11.80 5.71 -10.81
CA ALA A 36 -13.03 6.39 -10.39
C ALA A 36 -13.41 6.08 -8.93
N VAL A 37 -12.76 5.11 -8.30
CA VAL A 37 -12.98 4.70 -6.91
C VAL A 37 -11.69 4.90 -6.13
N LEU A 38 -11.59 6.03 -5.40
CA LEU A 38 -10.43 6.33 -4.55
C LEU A 38 -10.63 5.82 -3.11
N GLU A 39 -11.87 5.79 -2.65
CA GLU A 39 -12.26 5.38 -1.30
C GLU A 39 -13.71 4.86 -1.29
N ARG A 40 -14.04 4.05 -0.29
CA ARG A 40 -15.42 3.62 0.00
C ARG A 40 -15.68 3.75 1.48
N ASN A 41 -16.79 4.39 1.85
CA ASN A 41 -17.25 4.54 3.24
C ASN A 41 -16.23 5.19 4.18
N ALA A 42 -15.28 5.96 3.65
CA ALA A 42 -14.38 6.76 4.46
C ALA A 42 -15.13 7.97 5.03
N GLU A 43 -14.82 8.33 6.28
CA GLU A 43 -15.33 9.56 6.89
C GLU A 43 -14.71 10.80 6.20
N PRO A 44 -15.42 11.94 6.13
CA PRO A 44 -14.90 13.15 5.50
C PRO A 44 -13.58 13.62 6.14
N PRO A 45 -12.61 14.13 5.33
CA PRO A 45 -11.37 14.69 5.85
C PRO A 45 -11.62 15.80 6.87
N ARG A 46 -10.90 15.74 8.00
CA ARG A 46 -11.01 16.68 9.12
C ARG A 46 -9.68 16.79 9.85
N ALA A 47 -9.53 17.82 10.68
CA ALA A 47 -8.37 17.96 11.56
C ALA A 47 -8.33 16.80 12.59
N ASP A 48 -7.11 16.40 12.96
CA ASP A 48 -6.86 15.34 13.93
C ASP A 48 -7.53 15.65 15.27
N LEU A 49 -8.31 14.69 15.78
CA LEU A 49 -9.00 14.82 17.06
C LEU A 49 -9.04 13.48 17.79
N ILE A 50 -8.40 13.44 18.97
CA ILE A 50 -8.64 12.41 19.99
C ILE A 50 -9.24 13.15 21.20
N PRO A 51 -10.48 12.82 21.61
CA PRO A 51 -11.09 13.46 22.78
C PRO A 51 -10.27 13.19 24.04
N TYR A 52 -10.29 14.10 25.01
CA TYR A 52 -9.66 13.92 26.33
C TYR A 52 -10.74 13.82 27.42
N GLY A 53 -10.44 13.13 28.52
CA GLY A 53 -11.38 12.97 29.64
C GLY A 53 -11.64 14.28 30.42
N GLY A 54 -10.68 15.21 30.41
CA GLY A 54 -10.82 16.52 31.02
C GLY A 54 -9.81 17.55 30.52
N THR A 55 -9.96 18.80 30.98
CA THR A 55 -9.12 19.93 30.57
C THR A 55 -7.65 19.74 30.93
N GLY A 56 -7.35 19.11 32.08
CA GLY A 56 -5.98 18.84 32.50
C GLY A 56 -5.23 17.94 31.52
N ASP A 57 -5.86 16.84 31.10
CA ASP A 57 -5.31 15.91 30.10
C ASP A 57 -5.13 16.58 28.74
N ALA A 58 -6.10 17.43 28.35
CA ALA A 58 -6.03 18.19 27.10
C ALA A 58 -4.86 19.20 27.10
N MET A 59 -4.53 19.78 28.26
CA MET A 59 -3.38 20.68 28.38
C MET A 59 -2.04 19.93 28.38
N ALA A 60 -2.00 18.71 28.92
CA ALA A 60 -0.83 17.84 28.83
C ALA A 60 -0.56 17.40 27.38
N GLY A 61 -1.62 17.18 26.59
CA GLY A 61 -1.54 16.90 25.15
C GLY A 61 -1.08 15.47 24.81
N GLU A 62 -1.00 14.59 25.81
CA GLU A 62 -0.60 13.20 25.63
C GLU A 62 -1.81 12.38 25.16
N ARG A 63 -1.99 12.26 23.83
CA ARG A 63 -3.14 11.56 23.26
C ARG A 63 -3.33 10.13 23.80
N GLU A 64 -2.23 9.47 24.14
CA GLU A 64 -2.20 8.09 24.62
C GLU A 64 -2.74 7.95 26.05
N SER A 65 -2.78 9.04 26.81
CA SER A 65 -3.39 9.06 28.14
C SER A 65 -4.91 9.24 28.09
N SER A 66 -5.49 9.47 26.90
CA SER A 66 -6.93 9.63 26.76
C SER A 66 -7.65 8.30 27.07
N PRO A 67 -8.76 8.34 27.85
CA PRO A 67 -9.59 7.15 28.07
C PRO A 67 -10.33 6.68 26.80
N TYR A 68 -10.31 7.50 25.73
CA TYR A 68 -10.94 7.20 24.44
C TYR A 68 -9.92 6.73 23.40
N PHE A 69 -8.70 6.44 23.81
CA PHE A 69 -7.62 5.98 22.94
C PHE A 69 -7.25 4.52 23.26
N LEU A 70 -7.06 3.73 22.21
CA LEU A 70 -6.52 2.37 22.31
C LEU A 70 -5.45 2.20 21.24
N LEU A 71 -4.21 1.88 21.66
CA LEU A 71 -3.12 1.60 20.75
C LEU A 71 -3.24 0.16 20.22
N LEU A 72 -3.30 -0.01 18.90
CA LEU A 72 -3.33 -1.31 18.24
C LEU A 72 -1.97 -1.72 17.65
N ASN A 73 -0.92 -0.93 17.88
CA ASN A 73 0.44 -1.34 17.58
C ASN A 73 0.80 -2.57 18.40
N GLY A 74 1.55 -3.48 17.81
CA GLY A 74 1.87 -4.74 18.45
C GLY A 74 2.21 -5.82 17.44
N THR A 75 2.01 -7.06 17.81
CA THR A 75 2.27 -8.22 16.95
C THR A 75 0.96 -8.69 16.33
N TRP A 76 0.94 -8.80 15.01
CA TRP A 76 -0.23 -9.19 14.24
C TRP A 76 0.02 -10.52 13.51
N ARG A 77 -1.02 -11.33 13.37
CA ARG A 77 -1.01 -12.48 12.45
C ARG A 77 -0.89 -11.95 11.02
N PHE A 78 0.07 -12.49 10.28
CA PHE A 78 0.42 -11.98 8.97
C PHE A 78 0.74 -13.12 8.01
N ARG A 79 0.28 -13.00 6.77
CA ARG A 79 0.61 -13.93 5.69
C ARG A 79 0.78 -13.18 4.39
N TYR A 80 1.88 -13.49 3.71
CA TYR A 80 2.22 -12.92 2.41
C TYR A 80 1.78 -13.84 1.27
N PHE A 81 1.23 -13.24 0.22
CA PHE A 81 0.84 -13.90 -1.03
C PHE A 81 1.37 -13.10 -2.22
N GLU A 82 1.81 -13.79 -3.27
CA GLU A 82 2.36 -13.17 -4.48
C GLU A 82 1.28 -12.48 -5.35
N SER A 83 0.01 -12.90 -5.22
CA SER A 83 -1.13 -12.30 -5.92
C SER A 83 -2.39 -12.27 -5.05
N PRO A 84 -3.33 -11.33 -5.28
CA PRO A 84 -4.62 -11.32 -4.59
C PRO A 84 -5.43 -12.60 -4.83
N SER A 85 -5.30 -13.21 -6.02
CA SER A 85 -5.97 -14.47 -6.37
C SER A 85 -5.48 -15.69 -5.59
N ALA A 86 -4.30 -15.61 -4.94
CA ALA A 86 -3.76 -16.66 -4.11
C ALA A 86 -4.25 -16.61 -2.65
N VAL A 87 -4.96 -15.54 -2.27
CA VAL A 87 -5.54 -15.40 -0.93
C VAL A 87 -6.67 -16.42 -0.76
N PRO A 88 -6.67 -17.24 0.30
CA PRO A 88 -7.75 -18.17 0.58
C PRO A 88 -9.08 -17.40 0.72
N GLY A 89 -10.14 -17.92 0.09
CA GLY A 89 -11.49 -17.42 0.36
C GLY A 89 -11.82 -17.57 1.85
N GLU A 90 -12.62 -16.64 2.37
CA GLU A 90 -13.15 -16.63 3.75
C GLU A 90 -12.12 -16.33 4.85
N CYS A 91 -10.91 -15.87 4.52
CA CYS A 91 -9.91 -15.50 5.53
C CYS A 91 -10.33 -14.28 6.38
N GLU A 92 -11.36 -13.56 5.97
CA GLU A 92 -12.00 -12.47 6.71
C GLU A 92 -12.99 -12.94 7.79
N GLY A 93 -13.37 -14.22 7.78
CA GLY A 93 -14.32 -14.78 8.74
C GLY A 93 -13.74 -14.83 10.16
N THR A 94 -14.58 -14.57 11.16
CA THR A 94 -14.16 -14.60 12.58
C THR A 94 -13.72 -15.98 13.07
N ASP A 95 -14.15 -17.03 12.35
CA ASP A 95 -13.88 -18.42 12.69
C ASP A 95 -12.75 -19.02 11.81
N TYR A 96 -12.07 -18.19 11.00
CA TYR A 96 -10.96 -18.65 10.17
C TYR A 96 -9.74 -19.01 11.04
N ALA A 97 -9.19 -20.20 10.82
CA ALA A 97 -8.02 -20.67 11.56
C ALA A 97 -6.73 -20.07 10.98
N ASP A 98 -6.22 -19.02 11.62
CA ASP A 98 -4.99 -18.31 11.24
C ASP A 98 -3.75 -18.75 12.05
N ASP A 99 -3.85 -19.83 12.84
CA ASP A 99 -2.78 -20.29 13.74
C ASP A 99 -1.44 -20.55 13.04
N SER A 100 -1.52 -20.94 11.76
CA SER A 100 -0.37 -21.22 10.90
C SER A 100 0.29 -19.97 10.30
N TRP A 101 -0.28 -18.79 10.51
CA TRP A 101 0.25 -17.53 9.99
C TRP A 101 1.38 -17.03 10.87
N ASP A 102 2.31 -16.34 10.23
CA ASP A 102 3.44 -15.72 10.90
C ASP A 102 3.00 -14.56 11.79
N LEU A 103 3.92 -14.08 12.61
CA LEU A 103 3.73 -12.94 13.49
C LEU A 103 4.61 -11.78 13.02
N LEU A 104 3.99 -10.63 12.74
CA LEU A 104 4.68 -9.43 12.25
C LEU A 104 4.44 -8.24 13.21
N PRO A 105 5.49 -7.49 13.60
CA PRO A 105 5.32 -6.26 14.37
C PRO A 105 4.72 -5.15 13.49
N VAL A 106 3.76 -4.40 14.01
CA VAL A 106 3.10 -3.27 13.35
C VAL A 106 3.30 -2.01 14.20
N PRO A 107 3.76 -0.88 13.62
CA PRO A 107 4.06 -0.66 12.20
C PRO A 107 5.42 -1.22 11.75
N SER A 108 5.48 -1.78 10.54
CA SER A 108 6.73 -2.19 9.88
C SER A 108 6.55 -2.27 8.35
N ASN A 109 7.66 -2.34 7.61
CA ASN A 109 7.67 -2.72 6.20
C ASN A 109 7.98 -4.22 6.09
N TRP A 110 7.08 -5.02 5.52
CA TRP A 110 7.22 -6.48 5.50
C TRP A 110 8.49 -6.97 4.76
N GLN A 111 9.04 -6.20 3.81
CA GLN A 111 10.29 -6.52 3.13
C GLN A 111 11.48 -6.62 4.09
N MET A 112 11.44 -5.88 5.20
CA MET A 112 12.47 -5.93 6.24
C MET A 112 12.35 -7.18 7.13
N HIS A 113 11.25 -7.92 6.98
CA HIS A 113 10.93 -9.14 7.73
C HIS A 113 10.96 -10.40 6.86
N GLY A 114 11.53 -10.32 5.65
CA GLY A 114 11.77 -11.47 4.77
C GLY A 114 10.68 -11.74 3.74
N TYR A 115 9.69 -10.86 3.59
CA TYR A 115 8.60 -11.02 2.61
C TYR A 115 8.82 -10.17 1.37
N GLY A 116 8.86 -10.81 0.19
CA GLY A 116 9.19 -10.13 -1.07
C GLY A 116 10.59 -9.54 -1.09
N ALA A 117 10.84 -8.59 -2.01
CA ALA A 117 12.12 -7.90 -2.13
C ALA A 117 11.93 -6.38 -2.09
N PRO A 118 12.81 -5.63 -1.41
CA PRO A 118 12.80 -4.18 -1.53
C PRO A 118 13.29 -3.76 -2.93
N HIS A 119 12.54 -2.90 -3.59
CA HIS A 119 12.90 -2.37 -4.91
C HIS A 119 13.26 -0.89 -4.79
N TYR A 120 14.40 -0.51 -5.36
CA TYR A 120 14.82 0.89 -5.52
C TYR A 120 15.03 1.17 -7.01
N SER A 121 14.27 2.12 -7.55
CA SER A 121 14.38 2.56 -8.95
C SER A 121 14.35 4.09 -8.99
N SER A 122 15.26 4.70 -9.76
CA SER A 122 15.26 6.14 -10.02
C SER A 122 14.29 6.52 -11.15
N CYS A 123 14.16 5.65 -12.16
CA CYS A 123 13.20 5.65 -13.28
C CYS A 123 13.56 4.44 -14.17
N PRO A 124 12.65 3.66 -14.78
CA PRO A 124 11.17 3.74 -14.81
C PRO A 124 10.47 2.95 -13.68
N TYR A 125 9.12 2.90 -13.71
CA TYR A 125 8.32 2.07 -12.81
C TYR A 125 8.82 0.63 -12.78
N PRO A 126 8.78 -0.06 -11.61
CA PRO A 126 9.21 -1.45 -11.49
C PRO A 126 8.23 -2.44 -12.12
N PHE A 127 7.18 -1.95 -12.80
CA PHE A 127 6.14 -2.73 -13.45
C PHE A 127 5.83 -2.19 -14.86
N PRO A 128 5.22 -3.02 -15.75
CA PRO A 128 4.77 -2.59 -17.07
C PRO A 128 3.81 -1.39 -16.99
N ILE A 129 4.00 -0.41 -17.89
CA ILE A 129 3.18 0.80 -17.93
C ILE A 129 1.97 0.56 -18.83
N ASP A 130 0.84 0.13 -18.25
CA ASP A 130 -0.45 -0.06 -18.94
C ASP A 130 -1.64 0.48 -18.11
N PRO A 131 -1.78 1.80 -17.92
CA PRO A 131 -2.84 2.34 -17.08
C PRO A 131 -4.25 2.08 -17.66
N PRO A 132 -5.24 1.65 -16.85
CA PRO A 132 -5.25 1.61 -15.38
C PRO A 132 -4.86 0.24 -14.78
N ALA A 133 -4.39 -0.71 -15.59
CA ALA A 133 -4.00 -2.03 -15.12
C ALA A 133 -2.74 -1.98 -14.26
N CYS A 134 -2.71 -2.79 -13.21
CA CYS A 134 -1.50 -3.07 -12.45
C CYS A 134 -0.80 -4.30 -13.05
N ALA A 135 0.48 -4.48 -12.76
CA ALA A 135 1.28 -5.58 -13.30
C ALA A 135 0.67 -6.96 -12.99
N GLY A 136 0.48 -7.81 -14.02
CA GLY A 136 0.36 -9.26 -13.83
C GLY A 136 -1.05 -9.85 -13.77
N GLU A 137 -2.08 -9.15 -14.24
CA GLU A 137 -3.35 -9.77 -14.66
C GLU A 137 -3.55 -9.68 -16.18
#